data_AF-A0A931M163-F1
#
_entry.id   AF-A0A931M163-F1
#
_cell.length_a   1.000
_cell.length_b   1.000
_cell.length_c   1.000
_cell.angle_alpha   90.00
_cell.angle_beta   90.00
_cell.angle_gamma   90.00
#
_symmetry.space_group_name_H-M   'P 1'
#
loop_
_entity.id
_entity.type
_entity.pdbx_description
1 polymer ?
#
loop_
_entity_poly.entity_id
_entity_poly.type
_entity_poly.pdbx_seq_one_letter_code
_entity_poly.pdbx_strand_id
1 'polypeptide(L)' 'MKEVKQAVKDFKKSKRNGGEADTNTLLLVILAILLPPLAVYLHEGEINTKFWISLLLTILFWIPGVIYALIVILGNG' A
#
# COMPACT_ATOMS: atom_id res chain seq x y z
N MET A 1 -27.44 39.23 -1.15
CA MET A 1 -27.35 38.29 0.00
C MET A 1 -27.18 36.82 -0.39
N LYS A 2 -27.87 36.30 -1.41
CA LYS A 2 -27.76 34.88 -1.84
C LYS A 2 -26.40 34.55 -2.50
N GLU A 3 -25.91 35.44 -3.35
CA GLU A 3 -24.62 35.28 -4.07
C GLU A 3 -23.41 35.31 -3.13
N VAL A 4 -23.45 36.15 -2.09
CA VAL A 4 -22.39 36.22 -1.07
C VAL A 4 -22.28 34.89 -0.30
N LYS A 5 -23.41 34.24 0.02
CA LYS A 5 -23.39 32.92 0.68
C LYS A 5 -22.86 31.82 -0.23
N GLN A 6 -23.14 31.89 -1.54
CA GLN A 6 -22.62 30.97 -2.54
C GLN A 6 -21.09 31.11 -2.66
N ALA A 7 -20.61 32.34 -2.85
CA ALA A 7 -19.18 32.64 -2.96
C ALA A 7 -18.38 32.22 -1.71
N VAL A 8 -18.94 32.40 -0.50
CA VAL A 8 -18.31 31.93 0.76
C VAL A 8 -18.27 30.40 0.84
N LYS A 9 -19.29 29.71 0.31
CA LYS A 9 -19.36 28.24 0.30
C LYS A 9 -18.34 27.63 -0.69
N ASP A 10 -18.17 28.28 -1.85
CA ASP A 10 -17.19 27.89 -2.85
C ASP A 10 -15.74 28.14 -2.35
N PHE A 11 -15.48 29.26 -1.66
CA PHE A 11 -14.19 29.52 -1.00
C PHE A 11 -13.85 28.49 0.10
N LYS A 12 -14.85 28.06 0.88
CA LYS A 12 -14.64 27.04 1.93
C LYS A 12 -14.38 25.65 1.34
N LYS A 13 -14.96 25.36 0.17
CA LYS A 13 -14.75 24.09 -0.55
C LYS A 13 -13.35 24.02 -1.18
N SER A 14 -12.83 25.14 -1.68
CA SER A 14 -11.47 25.21 -2.22
C SER A 14 -10.37 25.18 -1.14
N LYS A 15 -10.59 25.76 0.05
CA LYS A 15 -9.59 25.75 1.15
C LYS A 15 -9.43 24.38 1.83
N ARG A 16 -10.41 23.48 1.67
CA ARG A 16 -10.39 22.13 2.26
C ARG A 16 -9.59 21.11 1.43
N ASN A 17 -9.14 21.49 0.24
CA ASN A 17 -8.33 20.67 -0.66
C ASN A 17 -6.84 21.05 -0.62
N GLY A 18 -6.39 21.78 0.40
CA GLY A 18 -4.98 21.84 0.77
C GLY A 18 -4.59 20.46 1.28
N GLY A 19 -4.31 19.55 0.33
CA GLY A 19 -4.10 18.13 0.53
C GLY A 19 -3.11 17.87 1.64
N GLU A 20 -3.63 17.41 2.76
CA GLU A 20 -2.94 16.43 3.56
C GLU A 20 -2.75 15.25 2.62
N ALA A 21 -1.54 15.08 2.08
CA ALA A 21 -1.18 13.84 1.43
C ALA A 21 -1.40 12.77 2.48
N ASP A 22 -2.54 12.08 2.38
CA ASP A 22 -3.03 11.12 3.35
C ASP A 22 -1.85 10.27 3.81
N THR A 23 -1.44 10.45 5.07
CA THR A 23 -0.33 9.70 5.67
C THR A 23 -0.54 8.19 5.44
N ASN A 24 -1.82 7.76 5.35
CA ASN A 24 -2.26 6.45 4.91
C ASN A 24 -1.69 6.00 3.57
N THR A 25 -1.73 6.82 2.52
CA THR A 25 -1.24 6.42 1.18
C THR A 25 0.28 6.20 1.20
N LEU A 26 1.03 7.07 1.87
CA LEU A 26 2.48 6.90 2.01
C LEU A 26 2.85 5.69 2.88
N LEU A 27 2.15 5.49 4.00
CA LEU A 27 2.33 4.29 4.84
C LEU A 27 2.00 3.00 4.07
N LEU A 28 0.91 2.99 3.30
CA LEU A 28 0.51 1.84 2.48
C LEU A 28 1.56 1.53 1.40
N VAL A 29 2.17 2.55 0.78
CA VAL A 29 3.25 2.36 -0.20
C VAL A 29 4.51 1.80 0.46
N ILE A 30 4.90 2.30 1.63
CA ILE A 30 6.06 1.78 2.38
C ILE A 30 5.80 0.32 2.82
N LEU A 31 4.60 0.03 3.34
CA LEU A 31 4.18 -1.32 3.69
C LEU A 31 4.10 -2.22 2.45
N ALA A 32 3.73 -1.70 1.28
CA ALA A 32 3.66 -2.50 0.05
C ALA A 32 5.05 -2.93 -0.44
N ILE A 33 6.09 -2.15 -0.15
CA ILE A 33 7.48 -2.49 -0.48
C ILE A 33 8.05 -3.48 0.55
N LEU A 34 7.74 -3.31 1.84
CA LEU A 34 8.28 -4.15 2.92
C LEU A 34 7.54 -5.50 3.06
N LEU A 35 6.20 -5.46 2.98
CA LEU A 35 5.26 -6.57 3.16
C LEU A 35 4.06 -6.40 2.21
N PRO A 36 4.25 -6.66 0.90
CA PRO A 36 3.22 -6.48 -0.13
C PRO A 36 1.85 -7.10 0.20
N PRO A 37 1.75 -8.36 0.71
CA PRO A 37 0.46 -8.95 1.02
C PRO A 37 -0.29 -8.26 2.17
N LEU A 38 0.43 -7.72 3.17
CA LEU A 38 -0.21 -7.01 4.29
C LEU A 38 -0.73 -5.64 3.87
N ALA A 39 -0.01 -4.94 3.00
CA ALA A 39 -0.46 -3.65 2.47
C ALA A 39 -1.72 -3.81 1.61
N VAL A 40 -1.77 -4.85 0.77
CA VAL A 40 -2.95 -5.14 -0.06
C VAL A 40 -4.13 -5.56 0.82
N TYR A 41 -3.90 -6.38 1.84
CA TYR A 41 -4.94 -6.78 2.79
C TYR A 41 -5.51 -5.58 3.56
N LEU A 42 -4.66 -4.67 4.05
CA LEU A 42 -5.09 -3.48 4.78
C LEU A 42 -5.78 -2.44 3.87
N HIS A 43 -5.40 -2.38 2.59
CA HIS A 43 -5.99 -1.45 1.62
C HIS A 43 -7.34 -1.93 1.08
N GLU A 44 -7.47 -3.21 0.74
CA GLU A 44 -8.71 -3.74 0.14
C GLU A 44 -9.70 -4.27 1.19
N GLY A 45 -9.27 -4.60 2.41
CA GLY A 45 -10.15 -5.12 3.47
C GLY A 45 -10.76 -6.50 3.17
N GLU A 46 -10.56 -7.03 1.97
CA GLU A 46 -11.04 -8.32 1.47
C GLU A 46 -9.89 -9.10 0.82
N ILE A 47 -9.95 -10.43 0.92
CA ILE A 47 -9.02 -11.32 0.21
C ILE A 47 -9.43 -11.35 -1.27
N ASN A 48 -8.95 -10.37 -2.03
CA ASN A 48 -9.23 -10.22 -3.46
C ASN A 48 -8.11 -10.84 -4.33
N THR A 49 -8.34 -10.90 -5.64
CA THR A 49 -7.36 -11.45 -6.61
C THR A 49 -6.00 -10.77 -6.52
N LYS A 50 -5.95 -9.49 -6.14
CA LYS A 50 -4.71 -8.73 -5.94
C LYS A 50 -3.89 -9.25 -4.74
N PHE A 51 -4.55 -9.64 -3.65
CA PHE A 51 -3.89 -10.29 -2.50
C PHE A 51 -3.22 -11.59 -2.94
N TRP A 52 -3.95 -12.45 -3.66
CA TRP A 52 -3.42 -13.71 -4.18
C TRP A 52 -2.27 -13.50 -5.17
N ILE A 53 -2.36 -12.51 -6.06
CA ILE A 53 -1.26 -12.16 -6.97
C ILE A 53 -0.01 -11.74 -6.18
N SER A 54 -0.18 -10.89 -5.16
CA SER A 54 0.95 -10.41 -4.35
C SER A 54 1.58 -11.55 -3.53
N LEU A 55 0.75 -12.43 -2.96
CA LEU A 55 1.18 -13.61 -2.21
C LEU A 55 1.95 -14.60 -3.10
N LEU A 56 1.41 -14.89 -4.29
CA LEU A 56 2.04 -15.79 -5.26
C LEU A 56 3.39 -15.25 -5.71
N LEU A 57 3.47 -13.95 -6.01
CA LEU A 57 4.71 -13.30 -6.40
C LEU A 57 5.75 -13.34 -5.26
N THR A 58 5.31 -13.10 -4.03
CA THR A 58 6.19 -13.16 -2.85
C THR A 58 6.74 -14.58 -2.69
N ILE A 59 5.90 -15.62 -2.77
CA ILE A 59 6.32 -17.02 -2.66
C ILE A 59 7.25 -17.40 -3.82
N LEU A 60 6.96 -16.97 -5.05
CA LEU A 60 7.75 -17.31 -6.23
C LEU A 60 9.19 -16.80 -6.16
N PHE A 61 9.41 -15.61 -5.58
CA PHE A 61 10.76 -15.06 -5.38
C PHE A 61 11.38 -15.46 -4.03
N TRP A 62 10.58 -15.70 -3.00
CA TRP A 62 11.06 -16.05 -1.66
C TRP A 62 11.55 -17.50 -1.56
N ILE A 63 10.79 -18.46 -2.10
CA ILE A 63 11.17 -19.89 -2.10
C ILE A 63 12.57 -20.12 -2.69
N PRO A 64 12.91 -19.65 -3.91
CA PRO A 64 14.25 -19.82 -4.46
C PRO A 64 15.34 -19.13 -3.61
N GLY A 65 15.04 -17.97 -3.00
CA GLY A 65 15.96 -17.31 -2.07
C GLY A 65 16.23 -18.13 -0.81
N VAL A 66 15.19 -18.74 -0.22
CA VAL A 66 15.32 -19.64 0.93
C VAL A 66 16.11 -20.90 0.56
N ILE A 67 15.81 -21.52 -0.57
CA ILE A 67 16.54 -22.71 -1.05
C ILE A 67 18.02 -22.37 -1.26
N TYR A 68 18.33 -21.24 -1.90
CA TYR A 68 19.71 -20.80 -2.10
C TYR A 68 20.42 -20.56 -0.76
N ALA A 69 19.78 -19.87 0.19
CA ALA A 69 20.35 -19.64 1.52
C ALA A 69 20.63 -20.97 2.26
N LEU A 70 19.71 -21.92 2.19
CA LEU A 70 19.89 -23.26 2.76
C LEU A 70 21.06 -24.00 2.10
N ILE A 71 21.19 -23.96 0.77
CA ILE A 71 22.32 -24.58 0.06
C ILE A 71 23.64 -23.94 0.50
N VAL A 72 23.70 -22.60 0.60
CA VAL A 72 24.90 -21.89 1.04
C VAL A 72 25.27 -22.25 2.48
N ILE A 73 24.29 -22.32 3.39
CA ILE A 73 24.54 -22.61 4.81
C ILE A 73 24.91 -24.09 5.03
N LEU A 74 24.19 -25.02 4.38
CA LEU A 74 24.37 -26.47 4.55
C LEU A 74 25.50 -27.03 3.68
N GLY A 75 25.81 -26.38 2.55
CA GLY A 75 26.86 -26.80 1.62
C GLY A 75 28.26 -26.30 1.96
N ASN A 76 28.40 -25.37 2.91
CA ASN A 76 29.68 -24.87 3.42
C ASN A 76 30.18 -25.62 4.68
N GLY A 77 29.63 -26.82 4.96
CA GLY A 77 30.03 -27.70 6.05
C GLY A 77 31.05 -28.77 5.64
#